data_AF-A0A952Z5U7-F1
#
_entry.id   AF-A0A952Z5U7-F1
#
_cell.length_a   1.000
_cell.length_b   1.000
_cell.length_c   1.000
_cell.angle_alpha   90.00
_cell.angle_beta   90.00
_cell.angle_gamma   90.00
#
_symmetry.space_group_name_H-M   'P 1'
#
loop_
_entity.id
_entity.type
_entity.pdbx_description
1 polymer ?
#
loop_
_entity_poly.entity_id
_entity_poly.type
_entity_poly.pdbx_seq_one_letter_code
_entity_poly.pdbx_strand_id
1 'polypeptide(L)'
;MNFVSNVLSLIFGITLLGLLGAGIYYAFHYIAETLFANLDPQLAAITAIAAATFLIASFIIASAVRGVQKNTYLFNAEKKAVYEHFVQIWGNLFWQNLHQQGGIDENEVQAFEKQLMLWASPKVIQAYLALRQLEVEADFPDSKVKAQFISVLMEMRRDLGLSNLGLDAQALLKLSGSSPDKPENVWSVD
;
A
#
# COMPACT_ATOMS: atom_id res chain seq x y z
N MET A 1 3.59 -37.52 13.07
CA MET A 1 4.47 -36.82 12.10
C MET A 1 4.88 -35.40 12.56
N ASN A 2 4.06 -34.68 13.34
CA ASN A 2 4.33 -33.27 13.70
C ASN A 2 5.42 -33.07 14.79
N PHE A 3 5.72 -34.10 15.59
CA PHE A 3 6.74 -34.00 16.64
C PHE A 3 8.17 -33.97 16.08
N VAL A 4 8.44 -34.82 15.08
CA VAL A 4 9.77 -34.90 14.43
C VAL A 4 10.10 -33.63 13.65
N SER A 5 9.13 -33.04 12.95
CA SER A 5 9.31 -31.77 12.23
C SER A 5 9.57 -30.59 13.17
N ASN A 6 8.92 -30.57 14.33
CA ASN A 6 9.10 -29.50 15.32
C ASN A 6 10.47 -29.58 16.01
N VAL A 7 10.93 -30.79 16.35
CA VAL A 7 12.26 -31.00 16.93
C VAL A 7 13.36 -30.68 15.92
N LEU A 8 13.20 -31.08 14.65
CA LEU A 8 14.17 -30.78 13.60
C LEU A 8 14.29 -29.28 13.32
N SER A 9 13.16 -28.56 13.26
CA SER A 9 13.13 -27.10 13.10
C SER A 9 13.82 -26.37 14.27
N LEU A 10 13.61 -26.83 15.50
CA LEU A 10 14.23 -26.27 16.69
C LEU A 10 15.76 -26.48 16.70
N ILE A 11 16.22 -27.68 16.38
CA ILE A 11 17.67 -27.97 16.26
C ILE A 11 18.28 -27.09 15.17
N PHE A 12 17.65 -27.03 14.00
CA PHE A 12 18.12 -26.19 12.90
C PHE A 12 18.19 -24.71 13.28
N GLY A 13 17.18 -24.19 13.99
CA GLY A 13 17.18 -22.82 14.49
C GLY A 13 18.32 -22.53 15.46
N ILE A 14 18.58 -23.43 16.41
CA ILE A 14 19.69 -23.30 17.36
C ILE A 14 21.04 -23.39 16.64
N THR A 15 21.20 -24.33 15.71
CA THR A 15 22.43 -24.48 14.91
C THR A 15 22.70 -23.24 14.06
N LEU A 16 21.67 -22.69 13.41
CA LEU A 16 21.78 -21.47 12.61
C LEU A 16 22.16 -20.26 13.47
N LEU A 17 21.54 -20.13 14.65
CA LEU A 17 21.85 -19.06 15.60
C LEU A 17 23.29 -19.17 16.11
N GLY A 18 23.75 -20.39 16.41
CA GLY A 18 25.14 -20.67 16.82
C GLY A 18 26.15 -20.32 15.72
N LEU A 19 25.86 -20.69 14.47
CA LEU A 19 26.68 -20.33 13.30
C LEU A 19 26.76 -18.81 13.09
N LEU A 20 25.62 -18.11 13.20
CA LEU A 20 25.58 -16.66 13.11
C LEU A 20 26.40 -16.00 14.23
N GLY A 21 26.23 -16.45 15.47
CA GLY A 21 26.99 -15.94 16.61
C GLY A 21 28.49 -16.13 16.46
N ALA A 22 28.92 -17.33 16.06
CA ALA A 22 30.32 -17.63 15.78
C ALA A 22 30.86 -16.79 14.61
N GLY A 23 30.10 -16.65 13.54
CA GLY A 23 30.47 -15.82 12.39
C GLY A 23 30.65 -14.35 12.76
N ILE A 24 29.75 -13.80 13.57
CA ILE A 24 29.87 -12.44 14.10
C ILE A 24 31.12 -12.30 14.96
N TYR A 25 31.38 -13.25 15.87
CA TYR A 25 32.57 -13.25 16.71
C TYR A 25 33.87 -13.24 15.89
N TYR A 26 33.99 -14.14 14.91
CA TYR A 26 35.16 -14.20 14.03
C TYR A 26 35.30 -12.93 13.18
N ALA A 27 34.20 -12.36 12.69
CA ALA A 27 34.24 -11.10 11.94
C ALA A 27 34.76 -9.95 12.80
N PHE A 28 34.26 -9.80 14.04
CA PHE A 28 34.75 -8.79 14.98
C PHE A 28 36.22 -9.00 15.34
N HIS A 29 36.62 -10.24 15.59
CA HIS A 29 37.99 -10.60 15.90
C HIS A 29 38.93 -10.27 14.74
N TYR A 30 38.56 -10.63 13.51
CA TYR A 30 39.32 -10.31 12.31
C TYR A 30 39.44 -8.80 12.10
N ILE A 31 38.37 -8.04 12.30
CA ILE A 31 38.40 -6.58 12.18
C ILE A 31 39.32 -5.99 13.26
N ALA A 32 39.21 -6.44 14.50
CA ALA A 32 40.02 -5.94 15.62
C ALA A 32 41.51 -6.24 15.46
N GLU A 33 41.87 -7.48 15.11
CA GLU A 33 43.27 -7.89 15.02
C GLU A 33 43.93 -7.48 13.70
N THR A 34 43.19 -7.53 12.59
CA THR A 34 43.81 -7.32 11.26
C THR A 34 43.77 -5.86 10.84
N LEU A 35 42.63 -5.20 11.06
CA LEU A 35 42.46 -3.80 10.70
C LEU A 35 42.93 -2.91 11.84
N PHE A 36 42.38 -3.06 13.05
CA PHE A 36 42.69 -2.10 14.12
C PHE A 36 44.07 -2.28 14.77
N ALA A 37 44.65 -3.48 14.86
CA ALA A 37 45.96 -3.66 15.49
C ALA A 37 47.12 -3.05 14.68
N ASN A 38 46.94 -2.86 13.37
CA ASN A 38 47.94 -2.25 12.50
C ASN A 38 47.75 -0.73 12.32
N LEU A 39 46.67 -0.16 12.87
CA LEU A 39 46.39 1.26 12.79
C LEU A 39 47.01 2.00 13.99
N ASP A 40 47.44 3.24 13.73
CA ASP A 40 47.77 4.19 14.81
C ASP A 40 46.54 4.30 15.75
N PRO A 41 46.73 4.21 17.09
CA PRO A 41 45.66 4.36 18.07
C PRO A 41 44.73 5.56 17.81
N GLN A 42 45.26 6.66 17.26
CA GLN A 42 44.47 7.84 16.95
C GLN A 42 43.55 7.63 15.74
N LEU A 43 44.03 6.93 14.69
CA LEU A 43 43.24 6.62 13.50
C LEU A 43 42.21 5.52 13.76
N ALA A 44 42.57 4.55 14.61
CA ALA A 44 41.67 3.51 15.11
C ALA A 44 40.45 4.11 15.83
N ALA A 45 40.69 5.05 16.76
CA ALA A 45 39.63 5.72 17.50
C ALA A 45 38.67 6.50 16.58
N ILE A 46 39.20 7.26 15.62
CA ILE A 46 38.39 8.02 14.66
C ILE A 46 37.51 7.10 13.81
N THR A 47 38.09 5.99 13.32
CA THR A 47 37.36 5.01 12.50
C THR A 47 36.25 4.32 13.28
N ALA A 48 36.51 3.96 14.55
CA ALA A 48 35.50 3.37 15.43
C ALA A 48 34.33 4.33 15.70
N ILE A 49 34.62 5.61 15.97
CA ILE A 49 33.60 6.65 16.18
C ILE A 49 32.76 6.85 14.91
N ALA A 50 33.40 6.91 13.74
CA ALA A 50 32.71 7.03 12.46
C ALA A 50 31.77 5.83 12.22
N ALA A 51 32.27 4.60 12.39
CA ALA A 51 31.47 3.39 12.23
C ALA A 51 30.27 3.34 13.19
N ALA A 52 30.46 3.68 14.46
CA ALA A 52 29.39 3.75 15.44
C ALA A 52 28.32 4.79 15.04
N THR A 53 28.76 5.96 14.56
CA THR A 53 27.86 7.02 14.09
C THR A 53 27.01 6.55 12.91
N PHE A 54 27.62 5.89 11.92
CA PHE A 54 26.90 5.33 10.77
C PHE A 54 25.87 4.27 11.19
N LEU A 55 26.22 3.40 12.13
CA LEU A 55 25.30 2.38 12.64
C LEU A 55 24.11 3.02 13.38
N ILE A 56 24.37 4.01 14.23
CA ILE A 56 23.31 4.74 14.95
C ILE A 56 22.40 5.47 13.95
N ALA A 57 22.96 6.17 12.97
CA ALA A 57 22.19 6.85 11.94
C ALA A 57 21.32 5.87 11.14
N SER A 58 21.88 4.74 10.71
CA SER A 58 21.13 3.68 10.02
C SER A 58 20.01 3.12 10.89
N PHE A 59 20.24 2.94 12.19
CA PHE A 59 19.23 2.44 13.12
C PHE A 59 18.09 3.44 13.34
N ILE A 60 18.42 4.74 13.46
CA ILE A 60 17.42 5.82 13.56
C ILE A 60 16.57 5.85 12.29
N ILE A 61 17.17 5.80 11.11
CA ILE A 61 16.43 5.77 9.84
C ILE A 61 15.53 4.53 9.76
N ALA A 62 16.05 3.35 10.06
CA ALA A 62 15.27 2.11 10.03
C ALA A 62 14.11 2.11 11.03
N SER A 63 14.32 2.65 12.23
CA SER A 63 13.27 2.77 13.25
C SER A 63 12.22 3.82 12.90
N ALA A 64 12.62 4.96 12.31
CA ALA A 64 11.70 5.96 11.78
C ALA A 64 10.80 5.39 10.68
N VAL A 65 11.37 4.65 9.72
CA VAL A 65 10.60 3.98 8.66
C VAL A 65 9.58 2.99 9.24
N ARG A 66 9.98 2.20 10.25
CA ARG A 66 9.06 1.27 10.93
C ARG A 66 7.97 2.00 11.74
N GLY A 67 8.31 3.14 12.36
CA GLY A 67 7.36 3.96 13.13
C GLY A 67 6.24 4.53 12.26
N VAL A 68 6.57 5.00 11.05
CA VAL A 68 5.59 5.47 10.06
C VAL A 68 4.59 4.37 9.70
N GLN A 69 5.06 3.13 9.50
CA GLN A 69 4.19 1.98 9.18
C GLN A 69 3.22 1.62 10.32
N LYS A 70 3.63 1.81 11.58
CA LYS A 70 2.81 1.44 12.74
C LYS A 70 1.65 2.40 12.98
N ASN A 71 1.85 3.70 12.73
CA ASN A 71 0.78 4.70 12.80
C ASN A 71 -0.26 4.52 11.69
N THR A 72 0.14 4.01 10.52
CA THR A 72 -0.80 3.71 9.42
C THR A 72 -1.88 2.73 9.88
N TYR A 73 -1.52 1.72 10.68
CA TYR A 73 -2.43 0.65 11.09
C TYR A 73 -3.56 1.11 12.04
N LEU A 74 -3.31 2.10 12.89
CA LEU A 74 -4.29 2.59 13.87
C LEU A 74 -5.43 3.38 13.19
N PHE A 75 -5.11 4.15 12.16
CA PHE A 75 -6.10 4.95 11.42
C PHE A 75 -6.73 4.20 10.25
N ASN A 76 -6.20 3.02 9.90
CA ASN A 76 -6.72 2.22 8.80
C ASN A 76 -8.14 1.68 9.06
N ALA A 77 -8.56 1.51 10.31
CA ALA A 77 -9.92 1.04 10.62
C ALA A 77 -10.97 2.08 10.18
N GLU A 78 -10.83 3.33 10.61
CA GLU A 78 -11.71 4.43 10.24
C GLU A 78 -11.65 4.72 8.73
N LYS A 79 -10.43 4.80 8.16
CA LYS A 79 -10.24 4.97 6.72
C LYS A 79 -10.95 3.87 5.90
N LYS A 80 -10.85 2.62 6.35
CA LYS A 80 -11.50 1.49 5.67
C LYS A 80 -13.02 1.64 5.70
N ALA A 81 -13.61 2.07 6.82
CA ALA A 81 -15.05 2.31 6.91
C ALA A 81 -15.51 3.40 5.93
N VAL A 82 -14.77 4.51 5.85
CA VAL A 82 -15.06 5.60 4.89
C VAL A 82 -14.95 5.12 3.44
N TYR A 83 -13.91 4.34 3.11
CA TYR A 83 -13.73 3.83 1.75
C TYR A 83 -14.70 2.72 1.39
N GLU A 84 -15.17 1.94 2.36
CA GLU A 84 -16.26 0.99 2.17
C GLU A 84 -17.57 1.72 1.86
N HIS A 85 -17.85 2.83 2.56
CA HIS A 85 -19.01 3.68 2.28
C HIS A 85 -18.95 4.27 0.86
N PHE A 86 -17.78 4.72 0.40
CA PHE A 86 -17.57 5.14 -0.99
C PHE A 86 -17.95 4.05 -1.99
N VAL A 87 -17.46 2.82 -1.79
CA VAL A 87 -17.76 1.70 -2.70
C VAL A 87 -19.25 1.36 -2.70
N GLN A 88 -19.96 1.54 -1.58
CA GLN A 88 -21.41 1.30 -1.52
C GLN A 88 -22.19 2.36 -2.31
N ILE A 89 -21.88 3.65 -2.11
CA ILE A 89 -22.55 4.76 -2.80
C ILE A 89 -22.34 4.65 -4.32
N TRP A 90 -21.08 4.50 -4.74
CA TRP A 90 -20.71 4.58 -6.15
C TRP A 90 -20.73 3.24 -6.87
N GLY A 91 -20.46 2.13 -6.16
CA GLY A 91 -20.47 0.79 -6.74
C GLY A 91 -21.85 0.37 -7.23
N ASN A 92 -22.92 0.84 -6.57
CA ASN A 92 -24.28 0.62 -7.05
C ASN A 92 -24.53 1.29 -8.41
N LEU A 93 -23.94 2.47 -8.67
CA LEU A 93 -24.07 3.18 -9.95
C LEU A 93 -23.23 2.57 -11.06
N PHE A 94 -22.04 2.05 -10.74
CA PHE A 94 -21.10 1.56 -11.74
C PHE A 94 -21.23 0.05 -12.04
N TRP A 95 -21.70 -0.77 -11.08
CA TRP A 95 -21.72 -2.23 -11.21
C TRP A 95 -23.13 -2.80 -11.36
N GLN A 96 -24.13 -2.15 -10.78
CA GLN A 96 -25.51 -2.53 -11.04
C GLN A 96 -25.99 -1.64 -12.18
N ASN A 97 -26.31 -2.23 -13.34
CA ASN A 97 -27.07 -1.56 -14.41
C ASN A 97 -28.50 -1.26 -13.95
N LEU A 98 -28.65 -0.65 -12.76
CA LEU A 98 -29.92 -0.23 -12.22
C LEU A 98 -30.31 1.02 -12.99
N HIS A 99 -31.06 0.80 -14.07
CA HIS A 99 -32.13 1.69 -14.51
C HIS A 99 -33.22 1.90 -13.43
N GLN A 100 -32.91 1.72 -12.14
CA GLN A 100 -33.83 2.02 -11.06
C GLN A 100 -33.52 3.41 -10.54
N GLN A 101 -34.55 4.23 -10.66
CA GLN A 101 -34.73 5.63 -10.33
C GLN A 101 -34.46 5.96 -8.84
N GLY A 102 -33.29 5.62 -8.33
CA GLY A 102 -32.76 6.14 -7.08
C GLY A 102 -31.46 6.86 -7.41
N GLY A 103 -31.55 8.17 -7.69
CA GLY A 103 -30.35 9.01 -7.73
C GLY A 103 -29.59 8.89 -6.41
N ILE A 104 -28.31 9.24 -6.43
CA ILE A 104 -27.51 9.24 -5.19
C ILE A 104 -28.20 10.16 -4.17
N ASP A 105 -28.42 9.67 -2.94
CA ASP A 105 -28.93 10.54 -1.87
C ASP A 105 -27.84 11.57 -1.53
N GLU A 106 -28.08 12.82 -1.89
CA GLU A 106 -27.14 13.91 -1.66
C GLU A 106 -26.81 14.10 -0.17
N ASN A 107 -27.72 13.73 0.74
CA ASN A 107 -27.44 13.76 2.18
C ASN A 107 -26.41 12.71 2.58
N GLU A 108 -26.47 11.53 1.95
CA GLU A 108 -25.51 10.46 2.16
C GLU A 108 -24.13 10.83 1.59
N VAL A 109 -24.09 11.46 0.42
CA VAL A 109 -22.86 12.00 -0.18
C VAL A 109 -22.22 13.05 0.71
N GLN A 110 -22.99 14.01 1.23
CA GLN A 110 -22.47 15.04 2.14
C GLN A 110 -21.94 14.45 3.45
N ALA A 111 -22.58 13.42 3.99
CA ALA A 111 -22.10 12.73 5.18
C ALA A 111 -20.76 12.04 4.91
N PHE A 112 -20.65 11.35 3.77
CA PHE A 112 -19.41 10.73 3.29
C PHE A 112 -18.31 11.78 3.10
N GLU A 113 -18.58 12.90 2.42
CA GLU A 113 -17.57 13.94 2.15
C GLU A 113 -16.97 14.53 3.42
N LYS A 114 -17.78 14.70 4.48
CA LYS A 114 -17.29 15.14 5.80
C LYS A 114 -16.29 14.14 6.38
N GLN A 115 -16.57 12.86 6.28
CA GLN A 115 -15.67 11.81 6.76
C GLN A 115 -14.43 11.69 5.87
N LEU A 116 -14.58 11.84 4.55
CA LEU A 116 -13.49 11.82 3.59
C LEU A 116 -12.50 12.95 3.87
N MET A 117 -12.98 14.18 4.14
CA MET A 117 -12.11 15.30 4.50
C MET A 117 -11.31 15.08 5.79
N LEU A 118 -11.85 14.31 6.74
CA LEU A 118 -11.21 14.06 8.02
C LEU A 118 -10.15 12.95 7.93
N TRP A 119 -10.44 11.89 7.18
CA TRP A 119 -9.66 10.64 7.23
C TRP A 119 -8.82 10.38 5.98
N ALA A 120 -9.18 10.93 4.82
CA ALA A 120 -8.50 10.60 3.57
C ALA A 120 -7.21 11.40 3.36
N SER A 121 -6.27 10.86 2.59
CA SER A 121 -5.10 11.64 2.17
C SER A 121 -5.44 12.67 1.09
N PRO A 122 -4.63 13.73 0.95
CA PRO A 122 -4.83 14.75 -0.07
C PRO A 122 -4.98 14.20 -1.50
N LYS A 123 -4.29 13.09 -1.82
CA LYS A 123 -4.38 12.44 -3.14
C LYS A 123 -5.76 11.82 -3.40
N VAL A 124 -6.34 11.19 -2.39
CA VAL A 124 -7.70 10.61 -2.48
C VAL A 124 -8.73 11.72 -2.67
N ILE A 125 -8.60 12.81 -1.90
CA ILE A 125 -9.50 13.97 -2.01
C ILE A 125 -9.42 14.58 -3.42
N GLN A 126 -8.22 14.77 -3.96
CA GLN A 126 -8.03 15.28 -5.33
C GLN A 126 -8.67 14.37 -6.39
N ALA A 127 -8.46 13.05 -6.28
CA ALA A 127 -9.04 12.09 -7.20
C ALA A 127 -10.58 12.12 -7.12
N TYR A 128 -11.15 12.24 -5.92
CA TYR A 128 -12.59 12.35 -5.70
C TYR A 128 -13.18 13.65 -6.26
N LEU A 129 -12.52 14.79 -6.07
CA LEU A 129 -12.97 16.06 -6.65
C LEU A 129 -13.02 16.00 -8.19
N ALA A 130 -12.03 15.37 -8.81
CA ALA A 130 -12.04 15.14 -10.26
C ALA A 130 -13.19 14.21 -10.70
N LEU A 131 -13.59 13.23 -9.87
CA LEU A 131 -14.78 12.43 -10.13
C LEU A 131 -16.06 13.28 -10.08
N ARG A 132 -16.21 14.12 -9.05
CA ARG A 132 -17.38 15.01 -8.91
C ARG A 132 -17.49 16.05 -10.03
N GLN A 133 -16.36 16.57 -10.51
CA GLN A 133 -16.35 17.46 -11.68
C GLN A 133 -16.87 16.75 -12.94
N LEU A 134 -16.39 15.53 -13.19
CA LEU A 134 -16.81 14.75 -14.35
C LEU A 134 -18.27 14.30 -14.29
N GLU A 135 -18.80 14.03 -13.10
CA GLU A 135 -20.24 13.75 -12.91
C GLU A 135 -21.13 14.95 -13.30
N VAL A 136 -20.68 16.18 -13.04
CA VAL A 136 -21.44 17.39 -13.40
C VAL A 136 -21.33 17.70 -14.90
N GLU A 137 -20.20 17.38 -15.52
CA GLU A 137 -19.91 17.69 -16.93
C GLU A 137 -20.35 16.62 -17.92
N ALA A 138 -20.42 15.35 -17.50
CA ALA A 138 -20.70 14.21 -18.36
C ALA A 138 -21.86 13.37 -17.81
N ASP A 139 -22.74 12.92 -18.70
CA ASP A 139 -23.85 12.05 -18.34
C ASP A 139 -23.33 10.65 -17.97
N PHE A 140 -23.92 10.05 -16.94
CA PHE A 140 -23.67 8.64 -16.64
C PHE A 140 -24.27 7.78 -17.76
N PRO A 141 -23.52 6.86 -18.41
CA PRO A 141 -22.27 6.23 -17.99
C PRO A 141 -21.11 6.44 -18.98
N ASP A 142 -20.48 7.62 -19.02
CA ASP A 142 -19.25 7.82 -19.81
C ASP A 142 -18.08 6.98 -19.26
N SER A 143 -17.34 6.36 -20.19
CA SER A 143 -16.04 5.70 -19.99
C SER A 143 -15.06 6.53 -19.15
N LYS A 144 -15.08 7.86 -19.27
CA LYS A 144 -14.22 8.77 -18.51
C LYS A 144 -14.56 8.79 -17.02
N VAL A 145 -15.85 8.83 -16.69
CA VAL A 145 -16.34 8.81 -15.30
C VAL A 145 -15.98 7.47 -14.65
N LYS A 146 -16.12 6.36 -15.39
CA LYS A 146 -15.67 5.02 -14.94
C LYS A 146 -14.16 4.95 -14.68
N ALA A 147 -13.34 5.48 -15.59
CA ALA A 147 -11.89 5.53 -15.41
C ALA A 147 -11.50 6.35 -14.18
N GLN A 148 -12.17 7.49 -13.97
CA GLN A 148 -11.92 8.34 -12.82
C GLN A 148 -12.33 7.66 -11.49
N PHE A 149 -13.47 6.97 -11.46
CA PHE A 149 -13.90 6.17 -10.31
C PHE A 149 -12.83 5.16 -9.91
N ILE A 150 -12.23 4.48 -10.89
CA ILE A 150 -11.14 3.53 -10.64
C ILE A 150 -9.88 4.22 -10.16
N SER A 151 -9.57 5.41 -10.67
CA SER A 151 -8.48 6.23 -10.14
C SER A 151 -8.67 6.55 -8.66
N VAL A 152 -9.90 6.86 -8.23
CA VAL A 152 -10.21 7.08 -6.81
C VAL A 152 -9.95 5.81 -5.99
N LEU A 153 -10.43 4.65 -6.45
CA LEU A 153 -10.20 3.37 -5.77
C LEU A 153 -8.70 3.03 -5.65
N MET A 154 -7.90 3.33 -6.67
CA MET A 154 -6.46 3.08 -6.64
C MET A 154 -5.76 3.97 -5.61
N GLU A 155 -6.14 5.25 -5.51
CA GLU A 155 -5.58 6.14 -4.48
C GLU A 155 -6.05 5.73 -3.08
N MET A 156 -7.30 5.31 -2.89
CA MET A 156 -7.79 4.79 -1.60
C MET A 156 -6.99 3.55 -1.15
N ARG A 157 -6.71 2.62 -2.08
CA ARG A 157 -5.86 1.45 -1.78
C ARG A 157 -4.46 1.85 -1.38
N ARG A 158 -3.85 2.79 -2.11
CA ARG A 158 -2.52 3.32 -1.78
C ARG A 158 -2.53 4.01 -0.41
N ASP A 159 -3.59 4.73 -0.09
CA ASP A 159 -3.76 5.41 1.19
C ASP A 159 -3.87 4.44 2.38
N LEU A 160 -4.44 3.24 2.17
CA LEU A 160 -4.44 2.14 3.14
C LEU A 160 -3.08 1.42 3.25
N GLY A 161 -2.08 1.81 2.47
CA GLY A 161 -0.77 1.16 2.40
C GLY A 161 -0.75 -0.12 1.57
N LEU A 162 -1.78 -0.37 0.76
CA LEU A 162 -1.79 -1.50 -0.17
C LEU A 162 -0.97 -1.15 -1.42
N SER A 163 -0.15 -2.10 -1.85
CA SER A 163 0.54 -2.00 -3.13
C SER A 163 -0.44 -2.18 -4.29
N ASN A 164 -0.30 -1.35 -5.32
CA ASN A 164 -1.01 -1.50 -6.59
C ASN A 164 -0.15 -2.21 -7.66
N LEU A 165 0.99 -2.80 -7.27
CA LEU A 165 1.83 -3.59 -8.18
C LEU A 165 1.02 -4.75 -8.79
N GLY A 166 0.85 -4.73 -10.11
CA GLY A 166 0.09 -5.75 -10.85
C GLY A 166 -1.43 -5.51 -10.92
N LEU A 167 -1.94 -4.45 -10.29
CA LEU A 167 -3.34 -4.05 -10.38
C LEU A 167 -3.45 -2.80 -11.25
N ASP A 168 -3.75 -3.00 -12.54
CA ASP A 168 -4.02 -1.91 -13.48
C ASP A 168 -5.51 -1.53 -13.47
N ALA A 169 -5.82 -0.30 -13.88
CA ALA A 169 -7.18 0.19 -14.01
C ALA A 169 -8.05 -0.75 -14.86
N GLN A 170 -7.47 -1.38 -15.90
CA GLN A 170 -8.13 -2.39 -16.72
C GLN A 170 -8.47 -3.68 -15.98
N ALA A 171 -7.66 -4.11 -15.00
CA ALA A 171 -7.93 -5.29 -14.21
C ALA A 171 -9.10 -5.07 -13.25
N LEU A 172 -9.22 -3.86 -12.70
CA LEU A 172 -10.36 -3.44 -11.88
C LEU A 172 -11.64 -3.27 -12.71
N LEU A 173 -11.55 -2.75 -13.94
CA LEU A 173 -12.68 -2.73 -14.88
C LEU A 173 -13.21 -4.14 -15.19
N LYS A 174 -12.30 -5.10 -15.42
CA LYS A 174 -12.66 -6.50 -15.65
C LYS A 174 -13.37 -7.14 -14.46
N LEU A 175 -12.94 -6.83 -13.22
CA LEU A 175 -13.60 -7.30 -12.00
C LEU A 175 -15.02 -6.71 -11.85
N SER A 176 -15.19 -5.49 -12.34
CA SER A 176 -16.45 -4.72 -12.34
C SER A 176 -17.52 -5.26 -13.31
N GLY A 177 -17.20 -6.25 -14.16
CA GLY A 177 -18.11 -6.79 -15.16
C GLY A 177 -18.27 -5.90 -16.41
N SER A 178 -17.52 -4.80 -16.52
CA SER A 178 -17.52 -3.95 -17.72
C SER A 178 -16.47 -4.46 -18.72
N SER A 179 -16.88 -5.42 -19.55
CA SER A 179 -16.12 -5.73 -20.76
C SER A 179 -16.07 -4.47 -21.63
N PRO A 180 -14.91 -4.06 -22.18
CA PRO A 180 -14.90 -3.03 -23.21
C PRO A 180 -15.76 -3.57 -24.35
N ASP A 181 -16.75 -2.79 -24.77
CA ASP A 181 -17.71 -3.13 -25.81
C ASP A 181 -16.98 -3.80 -26.98
N LYS A 182 -17.43 -5.02 -27.30
CA LYS A 182 -17.25 -5.52 -28.66
C LYS A 182 -18.00 -4.52 -29.54
N PRO A 183 -17.39 -3.94 -30.58
CA PRO A 183 -18.16 -3.20 -31.56
C PRO A 183 -19.20 -4.15 -32.13
N GLU A 184 -20.47 -3.88 -31.85
CA GLU A 184 -21.59 -4.49 -32.54
C GLU A 184 -21.35 -4.28 -34.04
N ASN A 185 -21.21 -5.40 -34.75
CA ASN A 185 -21.16 -5.42 -36.19
C ASN A 185 -22.54 -5.06 -36.75
N VAL A 186 -22.90 -3.80 -36.64
CA VAL A 186 -23.84 -3.18 -37.58
C VAL A 186 -23.14 -3.28 -38.93
N TRP A 187 -23.47 -4.30 -39.72
CA TRP A 187 -23.43 -4.44 -41.19
C TRP A 187 -23.40 -5.93 -41.56
N SER A 188 -24.56 -6.58 -41.52
CA SER A 188 -24.90 -7.67 -42.46
C SER A 188 -26.41 -7.79 -42.57
N VAL A 189 -27.01 -6.82 -43.24
CA VAL A 189 -28.24 -7.02 -44.00
C VAL A 189 -27.85 -6.73 -45.42
N ASP A 190 -27.68 -7.80 -46.20
CA ASP A 190 -28.22 -7.99 -47.55
C ASP A 190 -28.03 -9.46 -47.94
#